data_AF-A0A2H0IAV4-F1
#
_entry.id   AF-A0A2H0IAV4-F1
#
_cell.length_a   1.000
_cell.length_b   1.000
_cell.length_c   1.000
_cell.angle_alpha   90.00
_cell.angle_beta   90.00
_cell.angle_gamma   90.00
#
_symmetry.space_group_name_H-M   'P 1'
#
loop_
_entity.id
_entity.type
_entity.pdbx_description
1 polymer ?
#
loop_
_entity_poly.entity_id
_entity_poly.type
_entity_poly.pdbx_seq_one_letter_code
_entity_poly.pdbx_strand_id
1 'polypeptide(L)'
;ERLGFYVVQSSLVIFLVNQLKFNDIKAYSLYAAFTGLLYAGPVLGGFLADNFLNLNRSIFLGILFYIAGYLALSFHSGFVFYVAFGLLIAGNSFVKSNISTLVGALYQDNDLRRDAGFTLFYFGMNIGQVIGPLAAAFAIKYSGFSSAFLIAALSLVFSLISFAYGQRYFTPEKLSEDVVSCSASKQQRNIIYACSVVVVFALAILLPYSHALNIGMIALSVLALVYLLYCGMKIPLAEDRFRLFSLIILFVFSAIYWGIWMQVFTSLTLFAERNVHRVFLGFKMPVEVLASIESVGIILFAPLLAKIWLSLGNSRWQPGFAMKFAYGFLFCAFAFALLVLALAFSPSGAIALFWLVASMFLMAISELCLSAIGLSAVTVLSPKSMRSTMMGFWFVTIAAGLMIANKLADMSVISKHAGAHASALAYTAAFTDYAVLSFVMFV
;
A
#
# COMPACT_ATOMS: atom_id res chain seq x y z
N GLU A 1 -4.63 4.83 12.88
CA GLU A 1 -3.81 5.18 11.70
C GLU A 1 -4.39 4.63 10.39
N ARG A 2 -4.52 3.30 10.21
CA ARG A 2 -4.98 2.69 8.95
C ARG A 2 -6.31 3.21 8.40
N LEU A 3 -7.28 3.50 9.26
CA LEU A 3 -8.55 4.12 8.85
C LEU A 3 -8.30 5.40 8.03
N GLY A 4 -7.53 6.34 8.55
CA GLY A 4 -7.22 7.60 7.85
C GLY A 4 -6.43 7.39 6.55
N PHE A 5 -5.48 6.45 6.55
CA PHE A 5 -4.75 6.07 5.33
C PHE A 5 -5.70 5.59 4.24
N TYR A 6 -6.61 4.67 4.56
CA TYR A 6 -7.54 4.12 3.58
C TYR A 6 -8.71 5.03 3.22
N VAL A 7 -9.04 6.03 4.06
CA VAL A 7 -9.92 7.15 3.66
C VAL A 7 -9.32 7.90 2.47
N VAL A 8 -8.03 8.25 2.55
CA VAL A 8 -7.37 8.97 1.46
C VAL A 8 -7.13 8.05 0.27
N GLN A 9 -6.61 6.84 0.48
CA GLN A 9 -6.30 5.95 -0.65
C GLN A 9 -7.51 5.61 -1.52
N SER A 10 -8.69 5.36 -0.92
CA SER A 10 -9.89 5.03 -1.69
C SER A 10 -10.53 6.23 -2.39
N SER A 11 -10.33 7.44 -1.87
CA SER A 11 -10.97 8.66 -2.39
C SER A 11 -10.02 9.51 -3.26
N LEU A 12 -8.71 9.28 -3.20
CA LEU A 12 -7.72 10.20 -3.75
C LEU A 12 -7.85 10.38 -5.26
N VAL A 13 -7.88 9.31 -6.05
CA VAL A 13 -7.96 9.45 -7.52
C VAL A 13 -9.25 10.16 -7.94
N ILE A 14 -10.36 9.87 -7.26
CA ILE A 14 -11.65 10.50 -7.49
C ILE A 14 -11.59 11.97 -7.10
N PHE A 15 -10.98 12.31 -5.97
CA PHE A 15 -10.76 13.69 -5.55
C PHE A 15 -9.93 14.46 -6.59
N LEU A 16 -8.83 13.90 -7.10
CA LEU A 16 -7.98 14.54 -8.10
C LEU A 16 -8.73 14.84 -9.41
N VAL A 17 -9.52 13.88 -9.89
CA VAL A 17 -10.26 14.00 -11.15
C VAL A 17 -11.52 14.86 -10.99
N ASN A 18 -12.33 14.59 -9.97
CA ASN A 18 -13.64 15.21 -9.82
C ASN A 18 -13.59 16.57 -9.11
N GLN A 19 -12.76 16.72 -8.06
CA GLN A 19 -12.66 17.97 -7.29
C GLN A 19 -11.60 18.90 -7.88
N LEU A 20 -10.37 18.41 -8.10
CA LEU A 20 -9.26 19.23 -8.63
C LEU A 20 -9.22 19.31 -10.17
N LYS A 21 -10.13 18.62 -10.85
CA LYS A 21 -10.28 18.64 -12.32
C LYS A 21 -9.01 18.23 -13.08
N PHE A 22 -8.15 17.41 -12.49
CA PHE A 22 -7.01 16.84 -13.19
C PHE A 22 -7.48 15.90 -14.30
N ASN A 23 -6.66 15.72 -15.33
CA ASN A 23 -6.85 14.61 -16.26
C ASN A 23 -6.33 13.30 -15.62
N ASP A 24 -6.73 12.18 -16.21
CA ASP A 24 -6.41 10.85 -15.68
C ASP A 24 -4.90 10.65 -15.53
N ILE A 25 -4.10 11.01 -16.55
CA ILE A 25 -2.63 10.92 -16.55
C ILE A 25 -2.03 11.65 -15.34
N LYS A 26 -2.43 12.90 -15.11
CA LYS A 26 -1.91 13.70 -13.99
C LYS A 26 -2.37 13.13 -12.65
N ALA A 27 -3.60 12.63 -12.57
CA ALA A 27 -4.13 12.00 -11.36
C ALA A 27 -3.39 10.70 -11.02
N TYR A 28 -3.18 9.82 -12.01
CA TYR A 28 -2.42 8.58 -11.86
C TYR A 28 -0.96 8.84 -11.50
N SER A 29 -0.31 9.79 -12.17
CA SER A 29 1.08 10.13 -11.91
C SER A 29 1.27 10.69 -10.50
N LEU A 30 0.40 11.59 -10.05
CA LEU A 30 0.45 12.11 -8.69
C LEU A 30 0.10 11.05 -7.65
N TYR A 31 -0.88 10.20 -7.90
CA TYR A 31 -1.24 9.08 -7.02
C TYR A 31 -0.05 8.13 -6.83
N ALA A 32 0.60 7.72 -7.92
CA ALA A 32 1.76 6.85 -7.88
C ALA A 32 2.95 7.48 -7.17
N ALA A 33 3.22 8.77 -7.42
CA ALA A 33 4.30 9.50 -6.75
C ALA A 33 4.07 9.58 -5.24
N PHE A 34 2.86 9.99 -4.84
CA PHE A 34 2.48 10.11 -3.45
C PHE A 34 2.54 8.77 -2.73
N THR A 35 1.85 7.75 -3.25
CA THR A 35 1.79 6.44 -2.62
C THR A 35 3.15 5.74 -2.68
N GLY A 36 3.94 5.91 -3.74
CA GLY A 36 5.30 5.37 -3.85
C GLY A 36 6.20 5.88 -2.72
N LEU A 37 6.15 7.18 -2.45
CA LEU A 37 6.86 7.78 -1.31
C LEU A 37 6.32 7.30 0.05
N LEU A 38 5.03 6.95 0.18
CA LEU A 38 4.50 6.30 1.40
C LEU A 38 5.04 4.88 1.60
N TYR A 39 5.50 4.19 0.56
CA TYR A 39 6.14 2.88 0.72
C TYR A 39 7.66 2.97 0.83
N ALA A 40 8.29 3.98 0.25
CA ALA A 40 9.74 4.21 0.38
C ALA A 40 10.14 4.90 1.69
N GLY A 41 9.36 5.91 2.13
CA GLY A 41 9.64 6.73 3.30
C GLY A 41 9.86 5.99 4.63
N PRO A 42 9.16 4.88 4.94
CA PRO A 42 9.38 4.12 6.18
C PRO A 42 10.81 3.64 6.41
N VAL A 43 11.61 3.46 5.35
CA VAL A 43 13.03 3.10 5.47
C VAL A 43 13.80 4.20 6.20
N LEU A 44 13.61 5.46 5.78
CA LEU A 44 14.24 6.61 6.40
C LEU A 44 13.70 6.86 7.81
N GLY A 45 12.39 6.75 8.00
CA GLY A 45 11.77 6.96 9.31
C GLY A 45 12.15 5.88 10.34
N GLY A 46 12.42 4.65 9.91
CA GLY A 46 12.98 3.59 10.75
C GLY A 46 14.42 3.91 11.17
N PHE A 47 15.28 4.21 10.19
CA PHE A 47 16.67 4.60 10.44
C PHE A 47 16.78 5.79 11.42
N LEU A 48 15.93 6.81 11.27
CA LEU A 48 15.92 7.96 12.17
C LEU A 48 15.45 7.60 13.59
N ALA A 49 14.54 6.63 13.73
CA ALA A 49 14.09 6.16 15.03
C ALA A 49 15.20 5.40 15.75
N ASP A 50 15.86 4.46 15.06
CA ASP A 50 16.90 3.61 15.62
C ASP A 50 18.13 4.41 16.09
N ASN A 51 18.49 5.46 15.34
CA ASN A 51 19.74 6.19 15.60
C ASN A 51 19.54 7.48 16.40
N PHE A 52 18.35 8.10 16.37
CA PHE A 52 18.22 9.47 16.86
C PHE A 52 16.96 9.83 17.64
N LEU A 53 15.82 9.15 17.46
CA LEU A 53 14.57 9.56 18.12
C LEU A 53 14.07 8.56 19.18
N ASN A 54 14.32 7.26 18.99
CA ASN A 54 13.57 6.11 19.52
C ASN A 54 12.17 5.94 18.94
N LEU A 55 11.60 4.73 19.08
CA LEU A 55 10.33 4.36 18.46
C LEU A 55 9.17 5.24 18.94
N ASN A 56 9.09 5.51 20.25
CA ASN A 56 7.99 6.28 20.84
C ASN A 56 7.92 7.71 20.32
N ARG A 57 9.07 8.42 20.29
CA ARG A 57 9.12 9.81 19.79
C ARG A 57 8.87 9.86 18.29
N SER A 58 9.39 8.88 17.55
CA SER A 58 9.17 8.76 16.11
C SER A 58 7.69 8.58 15.79
N ILE A 59 7.02 7.61 16.42
CA ILE A 59 5.57 7.35 16.25
C ILE A 59 4.75 8.60 16.62
N PHE A 60 5.07 9.24 17.74
CA PHE A 60 4.37 10.46 18.18
C PHE A 60 4.50 11.60 17.15
N LEU A 61 5.73 11.90 16.69
CA LEU A 61 5.98 12.89 15.65
C LEU A 61 5.23 12.55 14.35
N GLY A 62 5.27 11.29 13.95
CA GLY A 62 4.60 10.83 12.73
C GLY A 62 3.07 10.99 12.80
N ILE A 63 2.45 10.70 13.95
CA ILE A 63 1.01 10.92 14.15
C ILE A 63 0.68 12.42 14.09
N LEU A 64 1.51 13.30 14.65
CA LEU A 64 1.30 14.76 14.55
C LEU A 64 1.36 15.24 13.10
N PHE A 65 2.35 14.79 12.32
CA PHE A 65 2.41 15.11 10.89
C PHE A 65 1.20 14.59 10.13
N TYR A 66 0.71 13.38 10.44
CA TYR A 66 -0.49 12.90 9.79
C TYR A 66 -1.74 13.72 10.14
N ILE A 67 -1.93 14.09 11.41
CA ILE A 67 -3.07 14.93 11.83
C ILE A 67 -3.00 16.27 11.08
N ALA A 68 -1.85 16.93 11.10
CA ALA A 68 -1.64 18.19 10.37
C ALA A 68 -1.86 18.02 8.86
N GLY A 69 -1.40 16.91 8.28
CA GLY A 69 -1.57 16.60 6.87
C GLY A 69 -3.03 16.43 6.47
N TYR A 70 -3.82 15.65 7.21
CA TYR A 70 -5.24 15.48 6.89
C TYR A 70 -6.05 16.76 7.14
N LEU A 71 -5.74 17.54 8.18
CA LEU A 71 -6.36 18.85 8.39
C LEU A 71 -6.02 19.82 7.25
N ALA A 72 -4.77 19.86 6.80
CA ALA A 72 -4.36 20.67 5.66
C ALA A 72 -5.06 20.21 4.37
N LEU A 73 -5.25 18.90 4.19
CA LEU A 73 -5.94 18.32 3.04
C LEU A 73 -7.42 18.72 2.97
N SER A 74 -8.08 18.92 4.12
CA SER A 74 -9.47 19.40 4.19
C SER A 74 -9.70 20.77 3.55
N PHE A 75 -8.67 21.62 3.43
CA PHE A 75 -8.74 22.91 2.76
C PHE A 75 -8.52 22.84 1.24
N HIS A 76 -7.89 21.77 0.75
CA HIS A 76 -7.70 21.43 -0.67
C HIS A 76 -7.35 22.62 -1.60
N SER A 77 -6.45 23.51 -1.17
CA SER A 77 -6.11 24.75 -1.89
C SER A 77 -4.64 24.79 -2.33
N GLY A 78 -4.41 25.04 -3.63
CA GLY A 78 -3.12 25.40 -4.21
C GLY A 78 -1.90 24.64 -3.65
N PHE A 79 -0.94 25.39 -3.10
CA PHE A 79 0.27 24.82 -2.51
C PHE A 79 0.02 24.06 -1.20
N VAL A 80 -1.01 24.43 -0.41
CA VAL A 80 -1.36 23.77 0.85
C VAL A 80 -1.73 22.30 0.63
N PHE A 81 -2.34 21.97 -0.50
CA PHE A 81 -2.61 20.59 -0.89
C PHE A 81 -1.32 19.75 -1.02
N TYR A 82 -0.25 20.30 -1.61
CA TYR A 82 1.02 19.59 -1.73
C TYR A 82 1.79 19.55 -0.41
N VAL A 83 1.65 20.57 0.44
CA VAL A 83 2.15 20.56 1.83
C VAL A 83 1.46 19.45 2.63
N ALA A 84 0.14 19.29 2.48
CA ALA A 84 -0.60 18.19 3.09
C ALA A 84 -0.01 16.84 2.69
N PHE A 85 0.31 16.62 1.41
CA PHE A 85 0.93 15.37 0.97
C PHE A 85 2.33 15.17 1.54
N GLY A 86 3.16 16.23 1.59
CA GLY A 86 4.46 16.18 2.25
C GLY A 86 4.34 15.77 3.73
N LEU A 87 3.37 16.34 4.45
CA LEU A 87 3.06 16.00 5.84
C LEU A 87 2.62 14.53 5.97
N LEU A 88 1.75 14.04 5.09
CA LEU A 88 1.31 12.64 5.10
C LEU A 88 2.45 11.66 4.79
N ILE A 89 3.35 12.01 3.86
CA ILE A 89 4.54 11.20 3.55
C ILE A 89 5.48 11.15 4.76
N ALA A 90 5.78 12.29 5.37
CA ALA A 90 6.62 12.35 6.57
C ALA A 90 5.98 11.59 7.75
N GLY A 91 4.68 11.79 7.97
CA GLY A 91 3.91 11.10 9.00
C GLY A 91 3.97 9.58 8.85
N ASN A 92 3.67 9.10 7.66
CA ASN A 92 3.75 7.67 7.33
C ASN A 92 5.15 7.11 7.52
N SER A 93 6.18 7.85 7.11
CA SER A 93 7.58 7.43 7.23
C SER A 93 7.95 7.13 8.68
N PHE A 94 7.56 8.01 9.61
CA PHE A 94 7.86 7.83 11.03
C PHE A 94 6.93 6.82 11.73
N VAL A 95 5.67 6.65 11.31
CA VAL A 95 4.76 5.70 11.98
C VAL A 95 4.95 4.26 11.50
N LYS A 96 4.99 4.03 10.19
CA LYS A 96 4.68 2.71 9.59
C LYS A 96 5.70 1.63 9.93
N SER A 97 7.00 1.90 9.82
CA SER A 97 8.05 0.95 10.21
C SER A 97 8.13 0.82 11.73
N ASN A 98 8.10 1.95 12.43
CA ASN A 98 8.35 1.99 13.87
C ASN A 98 7.23 1.37 14.72
N ILE A 99 5.96 1.47 14.31
CA ILE A 99 4.87 0.83 15.05
C ILE A 99 4.95 -0.70 14.95
N SER A 100 5.35 -1.24 13.80
CA SER A 100 5.54 -2.69 13.62
C SER A 100 6.75 -3.20 14.40
N THR A 101 7.83 -2.43 14.44
CA THR A 101 8.99 -2.72 15.30
C THR A 101 8.59 -2.69 16.78
N LEU A 102 7.79 -1.70 17.21
CA LEU A 102 7.31 -1.60 18.58
C LEU A 102 6.50 -2.83 18.99
N VAL A 103 5.58 -3.31 18.13
CA VAL A 103 4.82 -4.55 18.40
C VAL A 103 5.76 -5.74 18.59
N GLY A 104 6.79 -5.88 17.75
CA GLY A 104 7.78 -6.95 17.89
C GLY A 104 8.56 -6.87 19.19
N ALA A 105 8.90 -5.66 19.63
CA ALA A 105 9.64 -5.39 20.86
C ALA A 105 8.84 -5.67 22.14
N LEU A 106 7.53 -5.88 22.07
CA LEU A 106 6.70 -6.26 23.22
C LEU A 106 6.88 -7.73 23.63
N TYR A 107 7.53 -8.53 22.80
CA TYR A 107 7.71 -9.96 22.98
C TYR A 107 9.19 -10.32 23.03
N GLN A 108 9.55 -11.28 23.88
CA GLN A 108 10.91 -11.85 23.90
C GLN A 108 11.15 -12.72 22.66
N ASP A 109 12.41 -12.96 22.29
CA ASP A 109 12.79 -13.65 21.05
C ASP A 109 12.20 -15.05 20.86
N ASN A 110 11.77 -15.71 21.93
CA ASN A 110 11.13 -17.05 21.91
C ASN A 110 9.70 -17.08 22.47
N ASP A 111 9.03 -15.92 22.60
CA ASP A 111 7.65 -15.88 23.11
C ASP A 111 6.67 -16.40 22.04
N LEU A 112 6.03 -17.54 22.33
CA LEU A 112 5.02 -18.17 21.46
C LEU A 112 3.83 -17.25 21.16
N ARG A 113 3.59 -16.20 21.97
CA ARG A 113 2.51 -15.23 21.76
C ARG A 113 2.85 -14.18 20.70
N ARG A 114 4.11 -14.07 20.29
CA ARG A 114 4.57 -13.07 19.31
C ARG A 114 3.79 -13.17 18.00
N ASP A 115 3.68 -14.38 17.46
CA ASP A 115 2.98 -14.62 16.19
C ASP A 115 1.48 -14.32 16.29
N ALA A 116 0.86 -14.69 17.42
CA ALA A 116 -0.53 -14.34 17.70
C ALA A 116 -0.73 -12.81 17.83
N GLY A 117 0.24 -12.12 18.44
CA GLY A 117 0.27 -10.66 18.54
C GLY A 117 0.33 -9.96 17.19
N PHE A 118 1.24 -10.40 16.31
CA PHE A 118 1.31 -9.90 14.93
C PHE A 118 0.05 -10.23 14.12
N THR A 119 -0.58 -11.39 14.37
CA THR A 119 -1.86 -11.76 13.76
C THR A 119 -2.98 -10.78 14.16
N LEU A 120 -3.09 -10.45 15.45
CA LEU A 120 -4.06 -9.46 15.95
C LEU A 120 -3.78 -8.06 15.39
N PHE A 121 -2.50 -7.67 15.32
CA PHE A 121 -2.09 -6.40 14.73
C PHE A 121 -2.50 -6.32 13.25
N TYR A 122 -2.24 -7.37 12.47
CA TYR A 122 -2.64 -7.47 11.07
C TYR A 122 -4.16 -7.44 10.89
N PHE A 123 -4.90 -8.17 11.74
CA PHE A 123 -6.36 -8.13 11.74
C PHE A 123 -6.90 -6.71 12.00
N GLY A 124 -6.33 -5.99 12.96
CA GLY A 124 -6.65 -4.58 13.23
C GLY A 124 -6.37 -3.66 12.04
N MET A 125 -5.31 -3.91 11.27
CA MET A 125 -5.03 -3.17 10.04
C MET A 125 -6.14 -3.37 8.99
N ASN A 126 -6.59 -4.61 8.80
CA ASN A 126 -7.66 -4.94 7.84
C ASN A 126 -9.02 -4.36 8.27
N ILE A 127 -9.31 -4.30 9.57
CA ILE A 127 -10.50 -3.57 10.04
C ILE A 127 -10.43 -2.10 9.64
N GLY A 128 -9.25 -1.47 9.78
CA GLY A 128 -9.04 -0.10 9.32
C GLY A 128 -9.23 0.08 7.81
N GLN A 129 -8.81 -0.91 7.01
CA GLN A 129 -9.02 -0.97 5.56
C GLN A 129 -10.48 -1.09 5.16
N VAL A 130 -11.30 -1.80 5.95
CA VAL A 130 -12.74 -1.91 5.70
C VAL A 130 -13.46 -0.63 6.12
N ILE A 131 -13.19 -0.12 7.32
CA ILE A 131 -13.91 1.03 7.89
C ILE A 131 -13.53 2.34 7.19
N GLY A 132 -12.26 2.52 6.80
CA GLY A 132 -11.78 3.77 6.20
C GLY A 132 -12.56 4.20 4.95
N PRO A 133 -12.63 3.37 3.89
CA PRO A 133 -13.36 3.71 2.68
C PRO A 133 -14.87 3.82 2.89
N LEU A 134 -15.46 3.05 3.82
CA LEU A 134 -16.86 3.23 4.23
C LEU A 134 -17.07 4.62 4.85
N ALA A 135 -16.20 5.03 5.78
CA ALA A 135 -16.26 6.34 6.40
C ALA A 135 -16.07 7.47 5.37
N ALA A 136 -15.15 7.30 4.43
CA ALA A 136 -14.94 8.23 3.31
C ALA A 136 -16.19 8.36 2.45
N ALA A 137 -16.77 7.24 2.04
CA ALA A 137 -17.99 7.16 1.22
C ALA A 137 -19.15 7.93 1.87
N PHE A 138 -19.42 7.68 3.15
CA PHE A 138 -20.50 8.36 3.87
C PHE A 138 -20.22 9.87 4.03
N ALA A 139 -19.00 10.25 4.40
CA ALA A 139 -18.64 11.64 4.61
C ALA A 139 -18.70 12.46 3.31
N ILE A 140 -18.11 11.94 2.23
CA ILE A 140 -18.12 12.58 0.91
C ILE A 140 -19.56 12.78 0.42
N LYS A 141 -20.41 11.77 0.58
CA LYS A 141 -21.80 11.81 0.14
C LYS A 141 -22.60 12.94 0.79
N TYR A 142 -22.40 13.21 2.09
CA TYR A 142 -23.22 14.18 2.83
C TYR A 142 -22.58 15.57 2.95
N SER A 143 -21.24 15.64 3.07
CA SER A 143 -20.54 16.88 3.42
C SER A 143 -19.27 17.13 2.58
N GLY A 144 -19.06 16.35 1.51
CA GLY A 144 -17.95 16.51 0.58
C GLY A 144 -16.60 16.01 1.10
N PHE A 145 -15.55 16.12 0.27
CA PHE A 145 -14.22 15.56 0.55
C PHE A 145 -13.56 16.09 1.82
N SER A 146 -13.75 17.38 2.16
CA SER A 146 -13.18 17.97 3.37
C SER A 146 -13.58 17.20 4.63
N SER A 147 -14.82 16.73 4.69
CA SER A 147 -15.34 15.96 5.83
C SER A 147 -14.70 14.57 5.95
N ALA A 148 -14.42 13.90 4.84
CA ALA A 148 -13.71 12.62 4.86
C ALA A 148 -12.28 12.81 5.41
N PHE A 149 -11.58 13.84 4.96
CA PHE A 149 -10.24 14.16 5.46
C PHE A 149 -10.27 14.58 6.94
N LEU A 150 -11.32 15.27 7.41
CA LEU A 150 -11.52 15.54 8.83
C LEU A 150 -11.73 14.25 9.64
N ILE A 151 -12.51 13.29 9.15
CA ILE A 151 -12.65 11.98 9.80
C ILE A 151 -11.31 11.25 9.88
N ALA A 152 -10.50 11.31 8.81
CA ALA A 152 -9.14 10.77 8.82
C ALA A 152 -8.29 11.42 9.92
N ALA A 153 -8.32 12.75 10.06
CA ALA A 153 -7.63 13.48 11.12
C ALA A 153 -8.12 13.08 12.53
N LEU A 154 -9.44 13.04 12.74
CA LEU A 154 -10.04 12.66 14.03
C LEU A 154 -9.69 11.21 14.42
N SER A 155 -9.64 10.30 13.45
CA SER A 155 -9.22 8.91 13.71
C SER A 155 -7.78 8.81 14.24
N LEU A 156 -6.92 9.76 13.85
CA LEU A 156 -5.55 9.83 14.35
C LEU A 156 -5.42 10.55 15.68
N VAL A 157 -6.29 11.52 15.97
CA VAL A 157 -6.40 12.06 17.32
C VAL A 157 -6.78 10.94 18.29
N PHE A 158 -7.77 10.11 17.93
CA PHE A 158 -8.11 8.92 18.71
C PHE A 158 -6.92 7.94 18.81
N SER A 159 -6.24 7.68 17.69
CA SER A 159 -5.03 6.84 17.67
C SER A 159 -3.93 7.37 18.59
N LEU A 160 -3.74 8.69 18.67
CA LEU A 160 -2.74 9.34 19.53
C LEU A 160 -3.11 9.17 21.01
N ILE A 161 -4.39 9.38 21.34
CA ILE A 161 -4.90 9.18 22.71
C ILE A 161 -4.75 7.71 23.12
N SER A 162 -5.17 6.77 22.25
CA SER A 162 -5.01 5.33 22.51
C SER A 162 -3.55 4.93 22.65
N PHE A 163 -2.64 5.49 21.84
CA PHE A 163 -1.21 5.24 21.94
C PHE A 163 -0.62 5.81 23.23
N ALA A 164 -0.92 7.06 23.56
CA ALA A 164 -0.45 7.71 24.78
C ALA A 164 -0.95 6.99 26.05
N TYR A 165 -2.21 6.56 26.06
CA TYR A 165 -2.75 5.73 27.13
C TYR A 165 -2.13 4.32 27.14
N GLY A 166 -1.90 3.74 25.96
CA GLY A 166 -1.28 2.43 25.77
C GLY A 166 0.12 2.34 26.34
N GLN A 167 0.88 3.45 26.36
CA GLN A 167 2.24 3.53 26.90
C GLN A 167 2.39 2.97 28.31
N ARG A 168 1.35 3.11 29.15
CA ARG A 168 1.38 2.60 30.53
C ARG A 168 1.41 1.07 30.63
N TYR A 169 1.03 0.38 29.56
CA TYR A 169 1.07 -1.09 29.47
C TYR A 169 2.37 -1.61 28.87
N PHE A 170 3.17 -0.72 28.26
CA PHE A 170 4.49 -1.06 27.73
C PHE A 170 5.47 -1.10 28.92
N THR A 171 5.66 -2.29 29.49
CA THR A 171 6.49 -2.48 30.68
C THR A 171 7.98 -2.33 30.33
N PRO A 172 8.74 -1.43 30.99
CA PRO A 172 10.15 -1.18 30.67
C PRO A 172 11.05 -2.41 30.76
N GLU A 173 10.76 -3.35 31.68
CA GLU A 173 11.51 -4.61 31.86
C GLU A 173 11.38 -5.57 30.68
N LYS A 174 10.44 -5.35 29.75
CA LYS A 174 10.19 -6.23 28.59
C LYS A 174 10.60 -5.62 27.25
N LEU A 175 10.84 -4.32 27.20
CA LEU A 175 11.37 -3.65 26.02
C LEU A 175 12.89 -3.73 26.11
N SER A 176 13.56 -4.31 25.11
CA SER A 176 15.01 -4.32 25.03
C SER A 176 15.55 -2.89 25.19
N GLU A 177 16.68 -2.71 25.91
CA GLU A 177 17.28 -1.38 26.14
C GLU A 177 17.52 -0.62 24.81
N ASP A 178 17.74 -1.33 23.72
CA ASP A 178 17.90 -0.79 22.36
C ASP A 178 16.65 -0.09 21.79
N VAL A 179 15.45 -0.41 22.31
CA VAL A 179 14.17 0.16 21.86
C VAL A 179 13.82 1.43 22.63
N VAL A 180 14.33 1.57 23.86
CA VAL A 180 14.01 2.66 24.79
C VAL A 180 15.13 3.71 24.81
N SER A 181 16.39 3.27 24.75
CA SER A 181 17.55 4.14 24.82
C SER A 181 17.78 4.86 23.49
N CYS A 182 18.03 6.17 23.58
CA CYS A 182 18.41 6.98 22.45
C CYS A 182 19.69 7.71 22.85
N SER A 183 20.80 7.38 22.20
CA SER A 183 22.11 7.98 22.46
C SER A 183 22.22 9.41 21.93
N ALA A 184 21.26 9.86 21.10
CA ALA A 184 21.32 11.17 20.48
C ALA A 184 21.01 12.32 21.47
N SER A 185 21.88 13.34 21.41
CA SER A 185 21.75 14.58 22.17
C SER A 185 20.47 15.35 21.82
N LYS A 186 20.03 16.23 22.73
CA LYS A 186 18.86 17.10 22.49
C LYS A 186 19.01 17.95 21.23
N GLN A 187 20.24 18.41 20.93
CA GLN A 187 20.54 19.20 19.74
C GLN A 187 20.33 18.39 18.46
N GLN A 188 20.85 17.16 18.38
CA GLN A 188 20.66 16.27 17.23
C GLN A 188 19.18 16.01 16.95
N ARG A 189 18.37 15.80 18.00
CA ARG A 189 16.92 15.60 17.85
C ARG A 189 16.22 16.83 17.29
N ASN A 190 16.55 18.02 17.79
CA ASN A 190 15.97 19.27 17.29
C ASN A 190 16.31 19.51 15.82
N ILE A 191 17.54 19.18 15.40
CA ILE A 191 17.96 19.22 14.00
C ILE A 191 17.08 18.30 13.15
N ILE A 192 16.80 17.09 13.62
CA ILE A 192 15.96 16.13 12.87
C ILE A 192 14.52 16.63 12.74
N TYR A 193 13.96 17.24 13.79
CA TYR A 193 12.63 17.86 13.70
C TYR A 193 12.61 18.98 12.67
N ALA A 194 13.63 19.85 12.67
CA ALA A 194 13.76 20.92 11.67
C ALA A 194 13.92 20.36 10.24
N CYS A 195 14.81 19.38 10.05
CA CYS A 195 15.02 18.72 8.76
C CYS A 195 13.74 18.02 8.27
N SER A 196 12.95 17.43 9.17
CA SER A 196 11.68 16.79 8.79
C SER A 196 10.69 17.81 8.22
N VAL A 197 10.61 19.01 8.81
CA VAL A 197 9.78 20.11 8.28
C VAL A 197 10.31 20.59 6.93
N VAL A 198 11.63 20.73 6.77
CA VAL A 198 12.25 21.09 5.47
C VAL A 198 11.92 20.05 4.40
N VAL A 199 12.00 18.76 4.74
CA VAL A 199 11.65 17.66 3.82
C VAL A 199 10.18 17.74 3.42
N VAL A 200 9.26 18.05 4.35
CA VAL A 200 7.83 18.25 4.02
C VAL A 200 7.66 19.32 2.94
N PHE A 201 8.31 20.48 3.08
CA PHE A 201 8.22 21.56 2.08
C PHE A 201 8.95 21.21 0.78
N ALA A 202 10.09 20.52 0.84
CA ALA A 202 10.78 20.03 -0.35
C ALA A 202 9.90 19.07 -1.15
N LEU A 203 9.24 18.12 -0.48
CA LEU A 203 8.26 17.23 -1.09
C LEU A 203 7.08 18.00 -1.69
N ALA A 204 6.57 19.02 -1.00
CA ALA A 204 5.49 19.87 -1.52
C ALA A 204 5.88 20.60 -2.82
N ILE A 205 7.14 20.98 -2.98
CA ILE A 205 7.68 21.58 -4.20
C ILE A 205 7.86 20.55 -5.33
N LEU A 206 8.25 19.31 -4.99
CA LEU A 206 8.53 18.25 -5.95
C LEU A 206 7.28 17.53 -6.47
N LEU A 207 6.25 17.35 -5.63
CA LEU A 207 5.03 16.60 -5.97
C LEU A 207 4.24 17.14 -7.18
N PRO A 208 4.17 18.46 -7.45
CA PRO A 208 3.62 18.98 -8.70
C PRO A 208 4.30 18.41 -9.94
N TYR A 209 5.59 18.06 -9.85
CA TYR A 209 6.40 17.42 -10.89
C TYR A 209 6.41 15.89 -10.75
N SER A 210 5.25 15.30 -10.43
CA SER A 210 5.10 13.87 -10.12
C SER A 210 5.68 12.94 -11.17
N HIS A 211 5.64 13.31 -12.46
CA HIS A 211 6.21 12.49 -13.52
C HIS A 211 7.74 12.35 -13.40
N ALA A 212 8.44 13.46 -13.16
CA ALA A 212 9.90 13.45 -12.94
C ALA A 212 10.26 12.70 -11.66
N LEU A 213 9.47 12.88 -10.61
CA LEU A 213 9.63 12.16 -9.34
C LEU A 213 9.47 10.64 -9.54
N ASN A 214 8.48 10.22 -10.33
CA ASN A 214 8.27 8.81 -10.66
C ASN A 214 9.47 8.21 -11.43
N ILE A 215 9.99 8.93 -12.43
CA ILE A 215 11.21 8.52 -13.15
C ILE A 215 12.40 8.38 -12.19
N GLY A 216 12.57 9.33 -11.28
CA GLY A 216 13.62 9.29 -10.26
C GLY A 216 13.49 8.07 -9.34
N MET A 217 12.27 7.71 -8.93
CA MET A 217 12.02 6.52 -8.12
C MET A 217 12.26 5.21 -8.90
N ILE A 218 11.95 5.15 -10.19
CA ILE A 218 12.32 4.02 -11.05
C ILE A 218 13.85 3.87 -11.08
N ALA A 219 14.58 4.97 -11.34
CA ALA A 219 16.03 4.96 -11.37
C ALA A 219 16.62 4.47 -10.04
N LEU A 220 16.08 4.95 -8.92
CA LEU A 220 16.50 4.50 -7.59
C LEU A 220 16.22 3.02 -7.37
N SER A 221 15.06 2.51 -7.77
CA SER A 221 14.73 1.08 -7.67
C SER A 221 15.63 0.20 -8.53
N VAL A 222 16.00 0.65 -9.74
CA VAL A 222 16.96 -0.04 -10.60
C VAL A 222 18.36 -0.05 -9.97
N LEU A 223 18.82 1.09 -9.43
CA LEU A 223 20.09 1.15 -8.70
C LEU A 223 20.09 0.24 -7.48
N ALA A 224 18.98 0.19 -6.75
CA ALA A 224 18.80 -0.69 -5.61
C ALA A 224 18.89 -2.18 -6.03
N LEU A 225 18.28 -2.55 -7.16
CA LEU A 225 18.38 -3.89 -7.75
C LEU A 225 19.81 -4.23 -8.18
N VAL A 226 20.51 -3.32 -8.86
CA VAL A 226 21.92 -3.50 -9.27
C VAL A 226 22.81 -3.69 -8.04
N TYR A 227 22.60 -2.90 -7.00
CA TYR A 227 23.31 -3.05 -5.73
C TYR A 227 23.06 -4.42 -5.09
N LEU A 228 21.82 -4.91 -5.09
CA LEU A 228 21.50 -6.25 -4.60
C LEU A 228 22.23 -7.36 -5.37
N LEU A 229 22.25 -7.26 -6.71
CA LEU A 229 22.98 -8.20 -7.55
C LEU A 229 24.47 -8.19 -7.22
N TYR A 230 25.06 -7.00 -7.06
CA TYR A 230 26.45 -6.86 -6.63
C TYR A 230 26.71 -7.49 -5.25
N CYS A 231 25.85 -7.24 -4.26
CA CYS A 231 25.95 -7.87 -2.95
C CYS A 231 25.87 -9.41 -3.05
N GLY A 232 24.95 -9.93 -3.86
CA GLY A 232 24.82 -11.38 -4.08
C GLY A 232 26.07 -12.01 -4.70
N MET A 233 26.73 -11.31 -5.64
CA MET A 233 28.00 -11.76 -6.22
C MET A 233 29.15 -11.81 -5.21
N LYS A 234 29.08 -11.01 -4.14
CA LYS A 234 30.08 -10.99 -3.06
C LYS A 234 29.85 -12.07 -1.99
N ILE A 235 28.72 -12.78 -2.02
CA ILE A 235 28.46 -13.87 -1.06
C ILE A 235 29.36 -15.07 -1.40
N PRO A 236 30.22 -15.51 -0.46
CA PRO A 236 31.17 -16.60 -0.71
C PRO A 236 30.48 -17.97 -0.78
N LEU A 237 29.47 -18.20 0.06
CA LEU A 237 28.74 -19.47 0.11
C LEU A 237 27.75 -19.57 -1.07
N ALA A 238 27.92 -20.59 -1.91
CA ALA A 238 27.09 -20.77 -3.10
C ALA A 238 25.59 -20.90 -2.76
N GLU A 239 25.25 -21.62 -1.67
CA GLU A 239 23.86 -21.82 -1.24
C GLU A 239 23.16 -20.51 -0.87
N ASP A 240 23.80 -19.67 -0.04
CA ASP A 240 23.25 -18.36 0.34
C ASP A 240 23.14 -17.42 -0.85
N ARG A 241 24.09 -17.52 -1.79
CA ARG A 241 24.03 -16.79 -3.06
C ARG A 241 22.83 -17.22 -3.91
N PHE A 242 22.58 -18.52 -4.05
CA PHE A 242 21.41 -19.01 -4.80
C PHE A 242 20.09 -18.59 -4.14
N ARG A 243 19.99 -18.64 -2.81
CA ARG A 243 18.81 -18.17 -2.08
C ARG A 243 18.56 -16.68 -2.31
N LEU A 244 19.61 -15.85 -2.22
CA LEU A 244 19.47 -14.42 -2.47
C LEU A 244 19.08 -14.11 -3.93
N PHE A 245 19.67 -14.78 -4.91
CA PHE A 245 19.25 -14.61 -6.32
C PHE A 245 17.80 -15.04 -6.55
N SER A 246 17.37 -16.12 -5.91
CA SER A 246 15.96 -16.55 -5.96
C SER A 246 15.04 -15.47 -5.38
N LEU A 247 15.44 -14.85 -4.27
CA LEU A 247 14.70 -13.73 -3.69
C LEU A 247 14.68 -12.49 -4.59
N ILE A 248 15.80 -12.15 -5.24
CA ILE A 248 15.87 -11.04 -6.19
C ILE A 248 14.90 -11.27 -7.36
N ILE A 249 14.79 -12.50 -7.87
CA ILE A 249 13.80 -12.84 -8.89
C ILE A 249 12.39 -12.59 -8.34
N LEU A 250 12.07 -13.09 -7.15
CA LEU A 250 10.77 -12.85 -6.51
C LEU A 250 10.49 -11.35 -6.30
N PHE A 251 11.51 -10.51 -6.10
CA PHE A 251 11.33 -9.06 -6.00
C PHE A 251 10.92 -8.42 -7.32
N VAL A 252 11.47 -8.86 -8.45
CA VAL A 252 11.06 -8.40 -9.78
C VAL A 252 9.60 -8.76 -10.04
N PHE A 253 9.23 -10.02 -9.77
CA PHE A 253 7.84 -10.48 -9.89
C PHE A 253 6.92 -9.71 -8.94
N SER A 254 7.33 -9.47 -7.69
CA SER A 254 6.58 -8.68 -6.71
C SER A 254 6.34 -7.25 -7.22
N ALA A 255 7.34 -6.58 -7.80
CA ALA A 255 7.17 -5.24 -8.34
C ALA A 255 6.13 -5.21 -9.48
N ILE A 256 6.20 -6.16 -10.42
CA ILE A 256 5.22 -6.26 -11.51
C ILE A 256 3.82 -6.53 -10.96
N TYR A 257 3.71 -7.47 -10.02
CA TYR A 257 2.46 -7.78 -9.35
C TYR A 257 1.81 -6.55 -8.72
N TRP A 258 2.56 -5.81 -7.90
CA TRP A 258 2.05 -4.60 -7.27
C TRP A 258 1.69 -3.52 -8.31
N GLY A 259 2.35 -3.49 -9.47
CA GLY A 259 1.96 -2.64 -10.58
C GLY A 259 0.55 -2.90 -11.10
N ILE A 260 0.21 -4.18 -11.25
CA ILE A 260 -1.11 -4.61 -11.71
C ILE A 260 -2.14 -4.51 -10.58
N TRP A 261 -1.77 -4.92 -9.36
CA TRP A 261 -2.68 -4.92 -8.22
C TRP A 261 -3.09 -3.50 -7.81
N MET A 262 -2.17 -2.53 -7.85
CA MET A 262 -2.45 -1.14 -7.47
C MET A 262 -3.45 -0.43 -8.40
N GLN A 263 -3.87 -1.07 -9.50
CA GLN A 263 -4.96 -0.58 -10.35
C GLN A 263 -6.29 -0.46 -9.58
N VAL A 264 -6.45 -1.18 -8.46
CA VAL A 264 -7.61 -1.06 -7.54
C VAL A 264 -7.88 0.40 -7.17
N PHE A 265 -6.84 1.19 -6.88
CA PHE A 265 -6.97 2.59 -6.46
C PHE A 265 -6.85 3.61 -7.61
N THR A 266 -6.64 3.16 -8.85
CA THR A 266 -6.44 4.04 -10.01
C THR A 266 -7.42 3.70 -11.13
N SER A 267 -7.02 2.94 -12.15
CA SER A 267 -7.86 2.66 -13.31
C SER A 267 -9.18 1.99 -12.94
N LEU A 268 -9.15 1.06 -11.98
CA LEU A 268 -10.34 0.34 -11.57
C LEU A 268 -11.31 1.22 -10.78
N THR A 269 -10.80 2.11 -9.94
CA THR A 269 -11.64 3.08 -9.23
C THR A 269 -12.32 4.03 -10.21
N LEU A 270 -11.62 4.56 -11.22
CA LEU A 270 -12.25 5.40 -12.25
C LEU A 270 -13.19 4.60 -13.16
N PHE A 271 -12.90 3.33 -13.44
CA PHE A 271 -13.81 2.43 -14.13
C PHE A 271 -15.11 2.24 -13.36
N ALA A 272 -15.01 2.00 -12.05
CA ALA A 272 -16.17 1.83 -11.20
C ALA A 272 -17.03 3.09 -11.09
N GLU A 273 -16.41 4.27 -11.15
CA GLU A 273 -17.12 5.54 -11.18
C GLU A 273 -17.90 5.73 -12.51
N ARG A 274 -17.29 5.35 -13.64
CA ARG A 274 -17.77 5.68 -14.99
C ARG A 274 -18.63 4.59 -15.66
N ASN A 275 -18.35 3.32 -15.39
CA ASN A 275 -18.85 2.19 -16.17
C ASN A 275 -19.51 1.10 -15.29
N VAL A 276 -19.80 1.38 -14.02
CA VAL A 276 -20.46 0.41 -13.14
C VAL A 276 -21.76 0.97 -12.58
N HIS A 277 -22.84 0.21 -12.73
CA HIS A 277 -24.12 0.50 -12.10
C HIS A 277 -24.06 0.14 -10.61
N ARG A 278 -23.62 1.10 -9.80
CA ARG A 278 -23.41 0.96 -8.35
C ARG A 278 -24.71 1.08 -7.53
N VAL A 279 -25.83 0.55 -8.01
CA VAL A 279 -27.08 0.54 -7.24
C VAL A 279 -27.20 -0.79 -6.50
N PHE A 280 -27.25 -0.73 -5.17
CA PHE A 280 -27.44 -1.88 -4.31
C PHE A 280 -28.60 -1.61 -3.34
N LEU A 281 -29.62 -2.48 -3.34
CA LEU A 281 -30.84 -2.32 -2.53
C LEU A 281 -31.50 -0.93 -2.66
N GLY A 282 -31.50 -0.37 -3.88
CA GLY A 282 -32.07 0.97 -4.15
C GLY A 282 -31.15 2.15 -3.81
N PHE A 283 -29.97 1.91 -3.22
CA PHE A 283 -29.00 2.96 -2.89
C PHE A 283 -27.85 2.99 -3.90
N LYS A 284 -27.55 4.18 -4.44
CA LYS A 284 -26.33 4.40 -5.21
C LYS A 284 -25.13 4.41 -4.25
N MET A 285 -24.35 3.34 -4.30
CA MET A 285 -23.17 3.13 -3.47
C MET A 285 -22.02 4.03 -3.95
N PRO A 286 -21.41 4.83 -3.06
CA PRO A 286 -20.21 5.59 -3.40
C PRO A 286 -19.06 4.67 -3.84
N VAL A 287 -18.18 5.18 -4.69
CA VAL A 287 -17.14 4.38 -5.33
C VAL A 287 -16.07 3.95 -4.31
N GLU A 288 -15.86 4.75 -3.27
CA GLU A 288 -14.89 4.52 -2.21
C GLU A 288 -15.18 3.19 -1.47
N VAL A 289 -16.46 2.81 -1.33
CA VAL A 289 -16.87 1.54 -0.66
C VAL A 289 -16.24 0.32 -1.31
N LEU A 290 -15.90 0.39 -2.60
CA LEU A 290 -15.36 -0.74 -3.34
C LEU A 290 -13.99 -1.19 -2.83
N ALA A 291 -13.17 -0.27 -2.32
CA ALA A 291 -11.91 -0.61 -1.69
C ALA A 291 -12.12 -1.48 -0.42
N SER A 292 -13.24 -1.31 0.29
CA SER A 292 -13.57 -2.14 1.45
C SER A 292 -13.93 -3.58 1.06
N ILE A 293 -14.44 -3.81 -0.16
CA ILE A 293 -14.88 -5.14 -0.61
C ILE A 293 -13.68 -6.09 -0.71
N GLU A 294 -12.58 -5.59 -1.27
CA GLU A 294 -11.32 -6.32 -1.37
C GLU A 294 -10.86 -6.76 0.04
N SER A 295 -10.81 -5.85 1.00
CA SER A 295 -10.30 -6.16 2.34
C SER A 295 -11.26 -7.04 3.15
N VAL A 296 -12.57 -6.98 2.89
CA VAL A 296 -13.53 -8.00 3.36
C VAL A 296 -13.17 -9.36 2.78
N GLY A 297 -12.83 -9.43 1.49
CA GLY A 297 -12.29 -10.64 0.86
C GLY A 297 -11.06 -11.18 1.58
N ILE A 298 -10.08 -10.32 1.93
CA ILE A 298 -8.90 -10.74 2.70
C ILE A 298 -9.32 -11.41 4.01
N ILE A 299 -10.18 -10.76 4.81
CA ILE A 299 -10.63 -11.26 6.11
C ILE A 299 -11.35 -12.61 5.97
N LEU A 300 -12.20 -12.75 4.94
CA LEU A 300 -12.98 -13.97 4.69
C LEU A 300 -12.11 -15.13 4.16
N PHE A 301 -11.22 -14.86 3.21
CA PHE A 301 -10.47 -15.90 2.49
C PHE A 301 -9.14 -16.26 3.15
N ALA A 302 -8.54 -15.39 3.97
CA ALA A 302 -7.30 -15.69 4.69
C ALA A 302 -7.33 -17.00 5.49
N PRO A 303 -8.33 -17.27 6.36
CA PRO A 303 -8.36 -18.53 7.12
C PRO A 303 -8.57 -19.75 6.22
N LEU A 304 -9.34 -19.61 5.14
CA LEU A 304 -9.57 -20.68 4.16
C LEU A 304 -8.28 -21.02 3.41
N LEU A 305 -7.57 -20.01 2.93
CA LEU A 305 -6.31 -20.19 2.21
C LEU A 305 -5.22 -20.75 3.13
N ALA A 306 -5.14 -20.30 4.39
CA ALA A 306 -4.25 -20.87 5.40
C ALA A 306 -4.55 -22.37 5.63
N LYS A 307 -5.83 -22.75 5.73
CA LYS A 307 -6.24 -24.16 5.88
C LYS A 307 -5.81 -25.01 4.66
N ILE A 308 -5.92 -24.47 3.45
CA ILE A 308 -5.45 -25.13 2.22
C ILE A 308 -3.92 -25.33 2.26
N TRP A 309 -3.15 -24.32 2.66
CA TRP A 309 -1.69 -24.46 2.73
C TRP A 309 -1.24 -25.45 3.81
N LEU A 310 -1.91 -25.48 4.95
CA LEU A 310 -1.61 -26.42 6.03
C LEU A 310 -1.96 -27.86 5.66
N SER A 311 -3.08 -28.10 4.97
CA SER A 311 -3.46 -29.45 4.54
C SER A 311 -2.51 -30.03 3.48
N LEU A 312 -1.89 -29.15 2.68
CA LEU A 312 -0.86 -29.54 1.70
C LEU A 312 0.55 -29.67 2.31
N GLY A 313 0.77 -29.25 3.56
CA GLY A 313 2.10 -29.11 4.16
C GLY A 313 2.94 -30.38 4.25
N ASN A 314 2.32 -31.56 4.32
CA ASN A 314 2.99 -32.86 4.32
C ASN A 314 2.77 -33.64 3.02
N SER A 315 2.20 -32.99 1.99
CA SER A 315 1.88 -33.61 0.72
C SER A 315 2.99 -33.34 -0.30
N ARG A 316 3.16 -34.28 -1.24
CA ARG A 316 4.02 -34.08 -2.42
C ARG A 316 3.62 -32.86 -3.29
N TRP A 317 2.42 -32.33 -3.06
CA TRP A 317 1.84 -31.19 -3.77
C TRP A 317 2.05 -29.85 -3.05
N GLN A 318 2.88 -29.78 -2.00
CA GLN A 318 3.15 -28.51 -1.32
C GLN A 318 3.83 -27.52 -2.27
N PRO A 319 3.18 -26.39 -2.63
CA PRO A 319 3.80 -25.44 -3.55
C PRO A 319 4.87 -24.63 -2.83
N GLY A 320 6.02 -24.46 -3.50
CA GLY A 320 7.08 -23.54 -3.08
C GLY A 320 6.66 -22.07 -3.21
N PHE A 321 7.52 -21.15 -2.76
CA PHE A 321 7.26 -19.70 -2.81
C PHE A 321 6.89 -19.20 -4.22
N ALA A 322 7.64 -19.63 -5.24
CA ALA A 322 7.40 -19.23 -6.62
C ALA A 322 6.02 -19.66 -7.15
N MET A 323 5.63 -20.92 -6.90
CA MET A 323 4.29 -21.42 -7.32
C MET A 323 3.16 -20.68 -6.61
N LYS A 324 3.34 -20.36 -5.33
CA LYS A 324 2.35 -19.57 -4.60
C LYS A 324 2.23 -18.13 -5.13
N PHE A 325 3.35 -17.50 -5.49
CA PHE A 325 3.35 -16.22 -6.21
C PHE A 325 2.65 -16.32 -7.57
N ALA A 326 2.90 -17.40 -8.32
CA ALA A 326 2.25 -17.65 -9.59
C ALA A 326 0.72 -17.74 -9.43
N TYR A 327 0.21 -18.39 -8.38
CA TYR A 327 -1.23 -18.37 -8.10
C TYR A 327 -1.76 -16.95 -7.84
N GLY A 328 -0.97 -16.08 -7.21
CA GLY A 328 -1.30 -14.65 -7.08
C GLY A 328 -1.54 -14.01 -8.44
N PHE A 329 -0.63 -14.20 -9.39
CA PHE A 329 -0.79 -13.74 -10.77
C PHE A 329 -1.99 -14.36 -11.50
N LEU A 330 -2.22 -15.66 -11.32
CA LEU A 330 -3.35 -16.36 -11.94
C LEU A 330 -4.70 -15.78 -11.48
N PHE A 331 -4.89 -15.58 -10.18
CA PHE A 331 -6.12 -14.97 -9.66
C PHE A 331 -6.27 -13.50 -10.08
N CYS A 332 -5.16 -12.76 -10.23
CA CYS A 332 -5.18 -11.41 -10.77
C CYS A 332 -5.61 -11.41 -12.26
N ALA A 333 -5.10 -12.35 -13.06
CA ALA A 333 -5.50 -12.53 -14.45
C ALA A 333 -7.00 -12.80 -14.55
N PHE A 334 -7.53 -13.71 -13.72
CA PHE A 334 -8.96 -13.99 -13.66
C PHE A 334 -9.79 -12.78 -13.21
N ALA A 335 -9.29 -11.98 -12.25
CA ALA A 335 -10.00 -10.79 -11.80
C ALA A 335 -10.22 -9.78 -12.93
N PHE A 336 -9.21 -9.52 -13.76
CA PHE A 336 -9.33 -8.60 -14.90
C PHE A 336 -10.05 -9.25 -16.09
N ALA A 337 -9.80 -10.53 -16.39
CA ALA A 337 -10.50 -11.25 -17.45
C ALA A 337 -12.02 -11.28 -17.20
N LEU A 338 -12.45 -11.39 -15.93
CA LEU A 338 -13.85 -11.33 -15.54
C LEU A 338 -14.50 -9.97 -15.88
N LEU A 339 -13.77 -8.86 -15.72
CA LEU A 339 -14.26 -7.53 -16.08
C LEU A 339 -14.32 -7.33 -17.59
N VAL A 340 -13.34 -7.84 -18.33
CA VAL A 340 -13.36 -7.88 -19.81
C VAL A 340 -14.58 -8.66 -20.31
N LEU A 341 -14.83 -9.83 -19.72
CA LEU A 341 -16.00 -10.65 -20.03
C LEU A 341 -17.31 -9.89 -19.74
N ALA A 342 -17.40 -9.22 -18.59
CA ALA A 342 -18.57 -8.42 -18.23
C ALA A 342 -18.83 -7.28 -19.23
N LEU A 343 -17.78 -6.62 -19.72
CA LEU A 343 -17.87 -5.56 -20.71
C LEU A 343 -18.28 -6.08 -22.10
N ALA A 344 -17.83 -7.29 -22.48
CA ALA A 344 -18.26 -7.94 -23.72
C ALA A 344 -19.79 -8.21 -23.75
N PHE A 345 -20.40 -8.43 -22.59
CA PHE A 345 -21.86 -8.60 -22.45
C PHE A 345 -22.62 -7.30 -22.14
N SER A 346 -21.98 -6.14 -22.20
CA SER A 346 -22.62 -4.84 -21.91
C SER A 346 -22.63 -3.90 -23.13
N PRO A 347 -23.70 -3.94 -23.94
CA PRO A 347 -23.86 -3.02 -25.08
C PRO A 347 -23.89 -1.54 -24.69
N SER A 348 -24.31 -1.22 -23.46
CA SER A 348 -24.34 0.14 -22.92
C SER A 348 -22.96 0.64 -22.47
N GLY A 349 -21.98 -0.26 -22.38
CA GLY A 349 -20.66 0.00 -21.79
C GLY A 349 -20.67 0.01 -20.26
N ALA A 350 -21.80 -0.21 -19.60
CA ALA A 350 -21.91 -0.22 -18.15
C ALA A 350 -22.24 -1.61 -17.59
N ILE A 351 -21.47 -2.09 -16.62
CA ILE A 351 -21.64 -3.43 -16.04
C ILE A 351 -22.36 -3.38 -14.69
N ALA A 352 -22.97 -4.51 -14.32
CA ALA A 352 -23.59 -4.67 -13.01
C ALA A 352 -22.54 -4.73 -11.88
N LEU A 353 -22.90 -4.23 -10.70
CA LEU A 353 -22.02 -4.19 -9.53
C LEU A 353 -21.43 -5.57 -9.16
N PHE A 354 -22.20 -6.65 -9.34
CA PHE A 354 -21.78 -8.02 -9.01
C PHE A 354 -20.46 -8.42 -9.67
N TRP A 355 -20.25 -8.07 -10.95
CA TRP A 355 -19.00 -8.38 -11.68
C TRP A 355 -17.78 -7.74 -11.03
N LEU A 356 -17.93 -6.49 -10.57
CA LEU A 356 -16.88 -5.78 -9.88
C LEU A 356 -16.60 -6.39 -8.50
N VAL A 357 -17.65 -6.73 -7.74
CA VAL A 357 -17.48 -7.40 -6.43
C VAL A 357 -16.77 -8.73 -6.57
N ALA A 358 -17.15 -9.55 -7.56
CA ALA A 358 -16.50 -10.83 -7.83
C ALA A 358 -15.02 -10.64 -8.22
N SER A 359 -14.71 -9.63 -9.05
CA SER A 359 -13.34 -9.26 -9.38
C SER A 359 -12.54 -8.83 -8.14
N MET A 360 -13.13 -8.05 -7.22
CA MET A 360 -12.50 -7.66 -5.94
C MET A 360 -12.21 -8.82 -5.01
N PHE A 361 -13.07 -9.83 -4.96
CA PHE A 361 -12.78 -11.05 -4.22
C PHE A 361 -11.65 -11.89 -4.85
N LEU A 362 -11.58 -11.95 -6.18
CA LEU A 362 -10.45 -12.57 -6.87
C LEU A 362 -9.14 -11.81 -6.62
N MET A 363 -9.17 -10.48 -6.59
CA MET A 363 -8.03 -9.63 -6.23
C MET A 363 -7.58 -9.86 -4.78
N ALA A 364 -8.51 -10.07 -3.84
CA ALA A 364 -8.17 -10.38 -2.46
C ALA A 364 -7.47 -11.75 -2.32
N ILE A 365 -7.98 -12.79 -3.00
CA ILE A 365 -7.33 -14.11 -3.04
C ILE A 365 -5.94 -13.99 -3.70
N SER A 366 -5.85 -13.20 -4.76
CA SER A 366 -4.58 -12.89 -5.44
C SER A 366 -3.58 -12.26 -4.47
N GLU A 367 -3.98 -11.25 -3.69
CA GLU A 367 -3.09 -10.58 -2.75
C GLU A 367 -2.61 -11.54 -1.66
N LEU A 368 -3.52 -12.34 -1.10
CA LEU A 368 -3.19 -13.34 -0.08
C LEU A 368 -2.13 -14.35 -0.54
N CYS A 369 -2.10 -14.69 -1.83
CA CYS A 369 -1.12 -15.59 -2.42
C CYS A 369 0.27 -14.96 -2.58
N LEU A 370 0.40 -13.64 -2.53
CA LEU A 370 1.68 -12.94 -2.74
C LEU A 370 2.17 -12.17 -1.51
N SER A 371 1.32 -11.38 -0.85
CA SER A 371 1.74 -10.46 0.21
C SER A 371 2.28 -11.19 1.45
N ALA A 372 1.51 -12.14 2.00
CA ALA A 372 1.88 -12.91 3.17
C ALA A 372 3.08 -13.85 2.89
N ILE A 373 3.07 -14.45 1.70
CA ILE A 373 4.09 -15.41 1.28
C ILE A 373 5.40 -14.71 0.91
N GLY A 374 5.33 -13.48 0.39
CA GLY A 374 6.51 -12.66 0.07
C GLY A 374 7.29 -12.23 1.30
N LEU A 375 6.59 -11.80 2.36
CA LEU A 375 7.22 -11.50 3.65
C LEU A 375 7.92 -12.73 4.24
N SER A 376 7.31 -13.92 4.12
CA SER A 376 7.93 -15.18 4.53
C SER A 376 9.12 -15.57 3.65
N ALA A 377 9.03 -15.38 2.33
CA ALA A 377 10.12 -15.66 1.40
C ALA A 377 11.36 -14.80 1.72
N VAL A 378 11.16 -13.52 2.06
CA VAL A 378 12.25 -12.63 2.50
C VAL A 378 12.96 -13.20 3.71
N THR A 379 12.25 -13.63 4.75
CA THR A 379 12.91 -14.11 5.97
C THR A 379 13.66 -15.43 5.78
N VAL A 380 13.17 -16.31 4.90
CA VAL A 380 13.76 -17.63 4.63
C VAL A 380 14.91 -17.58 3.63
N LEU A 381 14.79 -16.77 2.57
CA LEU A 381 15.77 -16.73 1.47
C LEU A 381 16.89 -15.70 1.69
N SER A 382 16.73 -14.79 2.64
CA SER A 382 17.76 -13.80 2.93
C SER A 382 18.89 -14.39 3.78
N PRO A 383 20.16 -14.04 3.51
CA PRO A 383 21.27 -14.32 4.42
C PRO A 383 20.97 -13.77 5.82
N LYS A 384 21.37 -14.51 6.87
CA LYS A 384 21.07 -14.13 8.26
C LYS A 384 21.48 -12.70 8.61
N SER A 385 22.62 -12.25 8.06
CA SER A 385 23.19 -10.90 8.25
C SER A 385 22.45 -9.78 7.51
N MET A 386 21.61 -10.11 6.50
CA MET A 386 20.96 -9.13 5.63
C MET A 386 19.43 -9.13 5.72
N ARG A 387 18.83 -9.92 6.62
CA ARG A 387 17.36 -10.07 6.73
C ARG A 387 16.60 -8.74 6.87
N SER A 388 17.06 -7.84 7.75
CA SER A 388 16.44 -6.52 7.95
C SER A 388 16.54 -5.65 6.68
N THR A 389 17.70 -5.66 6.03
CA THR A 389 17.91 -4.95 4.77
C THR A 389 16.99 -5.47 3.67
N MET A 390 16.83 -6.78 3.55
CA MET A 390 15.92 -7.38 2.54
C MET A 390 14.45 -7.06 2.80
N MET A 391 14.04 -6.87 4.06
CA MET A 391 12.69 -6.34 4.37
C MET A 391 12.51 -4.91 3.87
N GLY A 392 13.55 -4.07 3.93
CA GLY A 392 13.55 -2.76 3.27
C GLY A 392 13.35 -2.87 1.76
N PHE A 393 14.07 -3.79 1.11
CA PHE A 393 13.93 -4.04 -0.32
C PHE A 393 12.55 -4.56 -0.73
N TRP A 394 11.87 -5.33 0.13
CA TRP A 394 10.47 -5.70 -0.10
C TRP A 394 9.55 -4.48 -0.26
N PHE A 395 9.73 -3.43 0.56
CA PHE A 395 8.95 -2.21 0.39
C PHE A 395 9.35 -1.42 -0.86
N VAL A 396 10.62 -1.50 -1.28
CA VAL A 396 11.08 -0.96 -2.56
C VAL A 396 10.38 -1.63 -3.73
N THR A 397 10.07 -2.93 -3.67
CA THR A 397 9.30 -3.59 -4.75
C THR A 397 7.89 -3.02 -4.86
N ILE A 398 7.23 -2.70 -3.74
CA ILE A 398 5.91 -2.04 -3.75
C ILE A 398 6.01 -0.64 -4.36
N ALA A 399 7.02 0.14 -3.95
CA ALA A 399 7.26 1.47 -4.50
C ALA A 399 7.56 1.43 -6.02
N ALA A 400 8.37 0.48 -6.48
CA ALA A 400 8.63 0.22 -7.90
C ALA A 400 7.34 -0.22 -8.62
N GLY A 401 6.53 -1.06 -7.97
CA GLY A 401 5.23 -1.47 -8.47
C GLY A 401 4.30 -0.28 -8.72
N LEU A 402 4.26 0.71 -7.83
CA LEU A 402 3.47 1.94 -8.06
C LEU A 402 3.91 2.73 -9.30
N MET A 403 5.19 2.68 -9.67
CA MET A 403 5.69 3.30 -10.90
C MET A 403 5.20 2.55 -12.14
N ILE A 404 5.21 1.21 -12.07
CA ILE A 404 4.62 0.35 -13.10
C ILE A 404 3.11 0.59 -13.17
N ALA A 405 2.44 0.73 -12.02
CA ALA A 405 1.02 1.00 -11.91
C ALA A 405 0.63 2.30 -12.60
N ASN A 406 1.46 3.35 -12.48
CA ASN A 406 1.24 4.60 -13.22
C ASN A 406 1.20 4.37 -14.73
N LYS A 407 2.20 3.63 -15.25
CA LYS A 407 2.31 3.38 -16.68
C LYS A 407 1.19 2.48 -17.22
N LEU A 408 0.77 1.50 -16.42
CA LEU A 408 -0.37 0.66 -16.73
C LEU A 408 -1.66 1.50 -16.72
N ALA A 409 -1.89 2.31 -15.69
CA ALA A 409 -3.08 3.15 -15.58
C ALA A 409 -3.20 4.13 -16.76
N ASP A 410 -2.09 4.65 -17.29
CA ASP A 410 -2.06 5.49 -18.50
C ASP A 410 -2.72 4.80 -19.72
N MET A 411 -2.73 3.46 -19.79
CA MET A 411 -3.37 2.70 -20.86
C MET A 411 -4.90 2.74 -20.78
N SER A 412 -5.45 3.08 -19.60
CA SER A 412 -6.89 3.20 -19.35
C SER A 412 -7.42 4.63 -19.44
N VAL A 413 -6.58 5.58 -19.87
CA VAL A 413 -6.91 7.01 -19.92
C VAL A 413 -8.06 7.27 -20.87
N ILE A 414 -9.01 8.08 -20.41
CA ILE A 414 -10.19 8.44 -21.17
C ILE A 414 -10.25 9.96 -21.33
N SER A 415 -10.66 10.42 -22.51
CA SER A 415 -10.95 11.85 -22.73
C SER A 415 -12.11 12.28 -21.83
N LYS A 416 -12.04 13.49 -21.26
CA LYS A 416 -13.07 14.04 -20.35
C LYS A 416 -14.49 14.06 -20.95
N HIS A 417 -14.62 13.99 -22.28
CA HIS A 417 -15.91 14.02 -22.99
C HIS A 417 -16.30 12.67 -23.61
N ALA A 418 -15.58 11.59 -23.30
CA ALA A 418 -15.92 10.28 -23.81
C ALA A 418 -17.23 9.78 -23.19
N GLY A 419 -18.16 9.32 -24.03
CA GLY A 419 -19.36 8.63 -23.58
C GLY A 419 -19.05 7.24 -23.00
N ALA A 420 -20.03 6.64 -22.32
CA ALA A 420 -19.88 5.34 -21.64
C ALA A 420 -19.37 4.21 -22.54
N HIS A 421 -19.71 4.22 -23.83
CA HIS A 421 -19.23 3.24 -24.81
C HIS A 421 -17.73 3.42 -25.12
N ALA A 422 -17.28 4.67 -25.29
CA ALA A 422 -15.86 4.96 -25.54
C ALA A 422 -15.00 4.66 -24.31
N SER A 423 -15.50 4.94 -23.11
CA SER A 423 -14.82 4.54 -21.87
C SER A 423 -14.77 3.02 -21.71
N ALA A 424 -15.86 2.31 -22.05
CA ALA A 424 -15.90 0.86 -22.01
C ALA A 424 -14.83 0.24 -22.92
N LEU A 425 -14.66 0.75 -24.15
CA LEU A 425 -13.64 0.25 -25.07
C LEU A 425 -12.21 0.45 -24.54
N ALA A 426 -11.92 1.62 -23.96
CA ALA A 426 -10.61 1.92 -23.37
C ALA A 426 -10.31 0.99 -22.18
N TYR A 427 -11.29 0.78 -21.29
CA TYR A 427 -11.13 -0.14 -20.16
C TYR A 427 -11.06 -1.61 -20.60
N THR A 428 -11.81 -2.03 -21.62
CA THR A 428 -11.70 -3.39 -22.18
C THR A 428 -10.28 -3.65 -22.69
N ALA A 429 -9.69 -2.71 -23.43
CA ALA A 429 -8.31 -2.84 -23.90
C ALA A 429 -7.33 -2.92 -22.72
N ALA A 430 -7.37 -1.94 -21.81
CA ALA A 430 -6.47 -1.90 -20.66
C ALA A 430 -6.59 -3.14 -19.77
N PHE A 431 -7.81 -3.59 -19.45
CA PHE A 431 -8.02 -4.77 -18.61
C PHE A 431 -7.65 -6.07 -19.31
N THR A 432 -7.75 -6.12 -20.65
CA THR A 432 -7.21 -7.25 -21.43
C THR A 432 -5.70 -7.30 -21.27
N ASP A 433 -5.01 -6.17 -21.41
CA ASP A 433 -3.55 -6.10 -21.24
C ASP A 433 -3.14 -6.48 -19.81
N TYR A 434 -3.90 -6.07 -18.79
CA TYR A 434 -3.63 -6.45 -17.40
C TYR A 434 -3.83 -7.94 -17.17
N ALA A 435 -4.89 -8.53 -17.74
CA ALA A 435 -5.17 -9.95 -17.64
C ALA A 435 -4.10 -10.79 -18.35
N VAL A 436 -3.71 -10.39 -19.56
CA VAL A 436 -2.66 -11.05 -20.34
C VAL A 436 -1.32 -10.93 -19.65
N LEU A 437 -0.93 -9.74 -19.19
CA LEU A 437 0.32 -9.55 -18.45
C LEU A 437 0.35 -10.41 -17.19
N SER A 438 -0.74 -10.43 -16.42
CA SER A 438 -0.84 -11.29 -15.23
C SER A 438 -0.72 -12.78 -15.59
N PHE A 439 -1.35 -13.23 -16.67
CA PHE A 439 -1.26 -14.62 -17.11
C PHE A 439 0.14 -14.99 -17.61
N VAL A 440 0.81 -14.09 -18.34
CA VAL A 440 2.20 -14.28 -18.79
C VAL A 440 3.15 -14.38 -17.59
N MET A 441 2.92 -13.61 -16.53
CA MET A 441 3.72 -13.69 -15.30
C MET A 441 3.42 -14.96 -14.47
N PHE A 442 2.29 -15.61 -14.70
CA PHE A 442 1.95 -16.90 -14.08
C PHE A 442 2.64 -18.08 -14.78
N VAL A 443 2.72 -18.06 -16.11
CA VAL A 443 3.40 -19.07 -16.95
C VAL A 443 4.90 -19.00 -16.76
#